data_AF-A0A9D7P3N8-F1
#
_entry.id   AF-A0A9D7P3N8-F1
#
_cell.length_a   1.000
_cell.length_b   1.000
_cell.length_c   1.000
_cell.angle_alpha   90.00
_cell.angle_beta   90.00
_cell.angle_gamma   90.00
#
_symmetry.space_group_name_H-M   'P 1'
#
loop_
_entity.id
_entity.type
_entity.pdbx_description
1 polymer ?
#
loop_
_entity_poly.entity_id
_entity_poly.type
_entity_poly.pdbx_seq_one_letter_code
_entity_poly.pdbx_strand_id
1 'polypeptide(L)' 'MGEVWRARDTRLNREVAIKVLPDDFANDADRLRRFEQEALATSALNHPNI' A
#
# COMPACT_ATOMS: atom_id res chain seq x y z
N MET A 1 0.93 -4.60 -9.89
CA MET A 1 0.36 -5.00 -8.59
C MET A 1 1.49 -5.65 -7.80
N GLY A 2 1.69 -5.21 -6.57
CA GLY A 2 2.80 -5.64 -5.71
C GLY A 2 2.43 -6.78 -4.77
N GLU A 3 3.39 -7.22 -3.97
CA GLU A 3 3.20 -8.26 -2.96
C GLU A 3 2.60 -7.66 -1.68
N VAL A 4 1.78 -8.44 -0.97
CA VAL A 4 1.17 -8.02 0.30
C VAL A 4 1.69 -8.91 1.42
N TRP A 5 2.28 -8.28 2.42
CA TRP A 5 2.91 -8.94 3.55
C TRP A 5 2.20 -8.59 4.85
N ARG A 6 2.12 -9.56 5.77
CA ARG A 6 1.75 -9.29 7.16
C ARG A 6 2.97 -8.75 7.90
N ALA A 7 2.80 -7.63 8.59
CA ALA A 7 3.84 -6.98 9.38
C ALA A 7 3.31 -6.53 10.75
N ARG A 8 4.22 -6.17 11.65
CA ARG A 8 3.90 -5.54 12.94
C ARG A 8 4.36 -4.08 12.91
N ASP A 9 3.42 -3.16 13.10
CA ASP A 9 3.73 -1.76 13.32
C ASP A 9 4.30 -1.59 14.73
N THR A 10 5.58 -1.24 14.84
CA THR A 10 6.29 -1.11 16.13
C THR A 10 5.93 0.16 16.89
N ARG A 11 5.33 1.17 16.24
CA ARG A 11 4.91 2.42 16.88
C ARG A 11 3.53 2.28 17.52
N LEU A 12 2.62 1.61 16.83
CA LEU A 12 1.24 1.41 17.28
C LEU A 12 0.98 0.01 17.88
N ASN A 13 1.98 -0.87 17.84
CA ASN A 13 1.93 -2.25 18.33
C ASN A 13 0.73 -3.06 17.81
N ARG A 14 0.49 -3.02 16.49
CA ARG A 14 -0.60 -3.77 15.84
C ARG A 14 -0.12 -4.52 14.59
N GLU A 15 -0.83 -5.58 14.21
CA GLU A 15 -0.61 -6.24 12.92
C GLU A 15 -1.21 -5.39 11.78
N VAL A 16 -0.48 -5.30 10.67
CA VAL A 16 -0.86 -4.53 9.48
C VAL A 16 -0.52 -5.31 8.22
N ALA A 17 -1.20 -4.99 7.12
CA ALA A 17 -0.80 -5.43 5.79
C ALA A 17 0.05 -4.35 5.11
N ILE A 18 1.17 -4.73 4.50
CA ILE A 18 2.05 -3.82 3.75
C ILE A 18 2.11 -4.28 2.30
N LYS A 19 1.74 -3.40 1.36
CA LYS A 19 1.88 -3.62 -0.09
C LYS A 19 3.23 -3.09 -0.55
N VAL A 20 4.11 -3.98 -0.99
CA VAL A 20 5.46 -3.64 -1.46
C VAL A 20 5.49 -3.68 -2.99
N LEU A 21 6.04 -2.65 -3.61
CA LEU A 21 6.26 -2.62 -5.05
C LEU A 21 7.60 -3.29 -5.39
N PRO A 22 7.66 -4.15 -6.43
CA PRO A 22 8.93 -4.67 -6.93
C PRO A 22 9.86 -3.54 -7.44
N ASP A 23 11.17 -3.72 -7.37
CA ASP A 23 12.15 -2.70 -7.77
C ASP A 23 11.97 -2.22 -9.22
N ASP A 24 11.60 -3.12 -10.13
CA ASP A 24 11.33 -2.76 -11.53
C ASP A 24 10.16 -1.77 -11.69
N PHE A 25 9.26 -1.66 -10.70
CA PHE A 25 8.18 -0.67 -10.71
C PHE A 25 8.69 0.73 -10.35
N ALA A 26 9.80 0.86 -9.63
CA ALA A 26 10.36 2.15 -9.25
C ALA A 26 10.88 2.95 -10.46
N ASN A 27 11.18 2.27 -11.57
CA ASN A 27 11.67 2.89 -12.81
C ASN A 27 10.53 3.26 -13.79
N ASP A 28 9.27 2.94 -13.46
CA ASP A 28 8.11 3.24 -14.31
C ASP A 28 7.22 4.30 -13.63
N ALA A 29 7.34 5.54 -14.10
CA ALA A 29 6.61 6.68 -13.55
C ALA A 29 5.07 6.54 -13.65
N ASP A 30 4.55 5.81 -14.63
CA ASP A 30 3.12 5.54 -14.74
C ASP A 30 2.64 4.60 -13.63
N ARG A 31 3.44 3.59 -13.31
CA ARG A 31 3.14 2.65 -12.22
C ARG A 31 3.19 3.31 -10.86
N LEU A 32 4.19 4.16 -10.61
CA LEU A 32 4.28 4.94 -9.37
C LEU A 32 3.07 5.83 -9.17
N ARG A 33 2.68 6.59 -10.19
CA ARG A 33 1.50 7.47 -10.13
C ARG A 33 0.22 6.69 -9.81
N ARG A 34 0.01 5.54 -10.46
CA ARG A 34 -1.15 4.69 -10.19
C ARG A 34 -1.15 4.18 -8.75
N PHE A 35 0.02 3.79 -8.22
CA PHE A 35 0.14 3.34 -6.85
C PHE A 35 -0.21 4.46 -5.85
N GLU A 36 0.26 5.69 -6.09
CA GLU A 36 -0.10 6.85 -5.27
C GLU A 36 -1.61 7.14 -5.33
N GLN A 37 -2.20 7.08 -6.52
CA GLN A 37 -3.64 7.27 -6.71
C GLN A 37 -4.46 6.20 -5.96
N GLU A 38 -4.07 4.92 -6.03
CA GLU A 38 -4.70 3.82 -5.29
C GLU A 38 -4.63 4.05 -3.78
N ALA A 39 -3.46 4.47 -3.28
CA ALA A 39 -3.25 4.74 -1.86
C ALA A 39 -4.15 5.89 -1.37
N LEU A 40 -4.21 7.00 -2.12
CA LEU A 40 -5.08 8.13 -1.80
C LEU A 40 -6.55 7.72 -1.81
N ALA A 41 -7.00 7.05 -2.88
CA ALA A 41 -8.39 6.62 -3.02
C ALA A 41 -8.82 5.69 -1.88
N THR A 42 -7.96 4.74 -1.49
CA THR A 42 -8.25 3.79 -0.41
C THR A 42 -8.24 4.49 0.95
N SER A 43 -7.31 5.41 1.19
CA SER A 43 -7.20 6.15 2.45
C SER A 43 -8.40 7.05 2.76
N ALA A 44 -9.15 7.45 1.73
CA ALA A 44 -10.35 8.27 1.87
C ALA A 44 -11.59 7.45 2.27
N LEU A 45 -11.51 6.12 2.24
CA LEU A 45 -12.61 5.24 2.60
C LEU A 45 -12.56 4.90 4.09
N ASN A 46 -13.70 5.05 4.77
CA ASN A 46 -13.87 4.58 6.15
C ASN A 46 -15.20 3.83 6.24
N HIS A 47 -15.14 2.52 6.02
CA HIS A 47 -16.30 1.64 6.01
C HIS A 47 -15.89 0.27 6.57
N PRO A 48 -16.70 -0.40 7.43
CA PRO A 48 -16.29 -1.62 8.13
C PRO A 48 -15.94 -2.82 7.21
N ASN A 49 -16.34 -2.76 5.94
CA ASN A 49 -16.07 -3.81 4.94
C ASN A 49 -14.98 -3.39 3.93
N ILE A 50 -14.19 -2.35 4.22
CA ILE A 50 -13.10 -1.84 3.38
C ILE A 50 -11.87 -1.59 4.24
#